data_AF-A0A9R1AVN2-F1
#
_entry.id   AF-A0A9R1AVN2-F1
#
_cell.length_a   1.000
_cell.length_b   1.000
_cell.length_c   1.000
_cell.angle_alpha   90.00
_cell.angle_beta   90.00
_cell.angle_gamma   90.00
#
_symmetry.space_group_name_H-M   'P 1'
#
loop_
_entity.id
_entity.type
_entity.pdbx_description
1 polymer ?
#
loop_
_entity_poly.entity_id
_entity_poly.type
_entity_poly.pdbx_seq_one_letter_code
_entity_poly.pdbx_strand_id
1 'polypeptide(L)'
;MLHVHDSSSITCITCPQGSYWMSREWCRVEWCPELCTVFRTAQQSEGDSFCHELSTFWASQLLKARYIWYWSAMRVFSSVHVVLLHLDYCPRLIHVLPLSVYVDTLPCLDTLKIVCCGDLREVFALDPRQKEQKVIMFPKLRSIHLYELPNLRRICGSRMSAPNLETVKIRGCWSLRCLPAVSGNNEKLPSVDCEKEWWDNLEWDGVEANHHSSLYEHSHSSYYKAQLPRGTVLR
;
A
#
# COMPACT_ATOMS: atom_id res chain seq x y z
N MET A 1 4.18 11.22 19.03
CA MET A 1 2.92 11.08 18.26
C MET A 1 2.79 12.28 17.33
N LEU A 2 2.70 12.06 16.02
CA LEU A 2 2.48 13.13 15.03
C LEU A 2 1.04 13.08 14.53
N HIS A 3 0.25 14.11 14.87
CA HIS A 3 -1.10 14.26 14.35
C HIS A 3 -1.21 15.62 13.65
N VAL A 4 -1.48 15.59 12.35
CA VAL A 4 -1.74 16.78 11.53
C VAL A 4 -3.18 16.68 11.06
N HIS A 5 -3.99 17.67 11.42
CA HIS A 5 -5.42 17.68 11.12
C HIS A 5 -5.84 19.08 10.67
N ASP A 6 -6.63 19.17 9.60
CA ASP A 6 -7.28 20.40 9.13
C ASP A 6 -6.32 21.57 8.90
N SER A 7 -5.17 21.28 8.28
CA SER A 7 -4.21 22.32 7.93
C SER A 7 -4.33 22.71 6.46
N SER A 8 -4.77 23.94 6.23
CA SER A 8 -4.89 24.56 4.90
C SER A 8 -3.57 25.11 4.35
N SER A 9 -2.52 25.21 5.19
CA SER A 9 -1.24 25.82 4.83
C SER A 9 -0.09 24.82 4.68
N ILE A 10 -0.21 23.60 5.22
CA ILE A 10 0.85 22.60 5.14
C ILE A 10 0.88 21.97 3.74
N THR A 11 2.00 22.19 3.04
CA THR A 11 2.27 21.61 1.72
C THR A 11 3.20 20.39 1.77
N CYS A 12 3.95 20.22 2.87
CA CYS A 12 4.70 19.00 3.21
C CYS A 12 5.03 18.93 4.71
N ILE A 13 5.24 17.71 5.24
CA ILE A 13 5.78 17.46 6.57
C ILE A 13 7.29 17.20 6.42
N THR A 14 8.10 18.14 6.90
CA THR A 14 9.56 17.95 7.00
C THR A 14 9.89 17.19 8.27
N CYS A 15 10.71 16.15 8.19
CA CYS A 15 11.32 15.56 9.38
C CYS A 15 12.25 16.60 10.00
N PRO A 16 12.10 16.98 11.30
CA PRO A 16 12.97 17.97 11.91
C PRO A 16 14.43 17.48 11.92
N GLN A 17 15.37 18.36 11.57
CA GLN A 17 16.81 18.07 11.69
C GLN A 17 17.15 17.83 13.17
N GLY A 18 17.84 16.74 13.49
CA GLY A 18 18.29 16.44 14.85
C GLY A 18 17.23 15.90 15.81
N SER A 19 15.98 15.66 15.37
CA SER A 19 14.97 15.02 16.21
C SER A 19 15.04 13.50 16.07
N TYR A 20 15.52 12.83 17.12
CA TYR A 20 15.33 11.40 17.30
C TYR A 20 13.85 11.15 17.64
N TRP A 21 13.09 10.57 16.71
CA TRP A 21 11.79 10.00 17.02
C TRP A 21 12.04 8.75 17.85
N MET A 22 12.18 8.92 19.17
CA MET A 22 12.41 7.81 20.08
C MET A 22 11.06 7.22 20.46
N SER A 23 10.86 5.94 20.12
CA SER A 23 9.72 5.05 20.40
C SER A 23 8.68 4.89 19.29
N ARG A 24 8.03 3.71 19.28
CA ARG A 24 6.90 3.30 18.42
C ARG A 24 5.80 4.36 18.37
N GLU A 25 5.81 5.16 17.33
CA GLU A 25 4.88 6.27 17.20
C GLU A 25 3.85 6.07 16.08
N TRP A 26 2.73 6.78 16.21
CA TRP A 26 1.68 6.89 15.20
C TRP A 26 1.81 8.22 14.46
N CYS A 27 1.70 8.16 13.14
CA CYS A 27 1.55 9.33 12.29
C CYS A 27 0.14 9.31 11.70
N ARG A 28 -0.64 10.34 11.99
CA ARG A 28 -2.01 10.53 11.47
C ARG A 28 -2.09 11.88 10.76
N VAL A 29 -2.45 11.87 9.49
CA VAL A 29 -2.58 13.07 8.65
C VAL A 29 -3.97 13.11 8.04
N GLU A 30 -4.78 14.10 8.37
CA GLU A 30 -6.17 14.18 7.94
C GLU A 30 -6.55 15.58 7.47
N TRP A 31 -7.43 15.66 6.47
CA TRP A 31 -8.03 16.93 6.04
C TRP A 31 -7.00 18.03 5.70
N CYS A 32 -5.93 17.66 5.00
CA CYS A 32 -4.91 18.62 4.56
C CYS A 32 -5.03 18.83 3.04
N PRO A 33 -5.89 19.76 2.57
CA PRO A 33 -6.26 19.86 1.16
C PRO A 33 -5.12 20.34 0.26
N GLU A 34 -4.15 21.10 0.80
CA GLU A 34 -2.99 21.62 0.06
C GLU A 34 -1.76 20.69 0.08
N LEU A 35 -1.84 19.57 0.82
CA LEU A 35 -0.72 18.66 0.99
C LEU A 35 -0.47 17.88 -0.30
N CYS A 36 0.61 18.23 -1.02
CA CYS A 36 1.00 17.53 -2.25
C CYS A 36 1.86 16.28 -1.97
N THR A 37 2.69 16.33 -0.92
CA THR A 37 3.58 15.24 -0.52
C THR A 37 3.69 15.23 1.00
N VAL A 38 3.44 14.08 1.63
CA VAL A 38 3.45 13.98 3.10
C VAL A 38 4.89 14.11 3.61
N PHE A 39 5.80 13.24 3.18
CA PHE A 39 7.21 13.27 3.61
C PHE A 39 8.13 13.75 2.49
N ARG A 40 8.78 14.90 2.70
CA ARG A 40 9.78 15.49 1.81
C ARG A 40 11.06 15.80 2.60
N THR A 41 12.23 15.56 2.00
CA THR A 41 13.51 15.95 2.62
C THR A 41 13.96 17.30 2.11
N ALA A 42 14.58 18.08 2.99
CA ALA A 42 15.48 19.16 2.58
C ALA A 42 16.77 18.54 2.02
N GLN A 43 17.43 19.22 1.09
CA GLN A 43 18.66 18.73 0.46
C GLN A 43 19.82 18.63 1.47
N GLN A 44 20.47 17.47 1.46
CA GLN A 44 21.87 17.17 1.83
C GLN A 44 22.45 17.78 3.12
N SER A 45 22.67 16.90 4.09
CA SER A 45 23.98 16.73 4.74
C SER A 45 24.26 15.22 4.81
N GLU A 46 25.40 14.79 4.26
CA GLU A 46 25.92 13.43 4.45
C GLU A 46 26.18 13.25 5.95
N GLY A 47 25.37 12.45 6.64
CA GLY A 47 25.64 12.10 8.04
C GLY A 47 24.40 11.80 8.88
N ASP A 48 23.24 12.34 8.52
CA ASP A 48 22.09 12.33 9.43
C ASP A 48 20.97 11.43 8.91
N SER A 49 21.01 10.17 9.34
CA SER A 49 19.94 9.18 9.15
C SER A 49 18.77 9.52 10.09
N PHE A 50 17.65 10.01 9.57
CA PHE A 50 16.46 10.30 10.38
C PHE A 50 15.17 9.79 9.73
N CYS A 51 14.64 8.71 10.29
CA CYS A 51 13.33 8.66 10.95
C CYS A 51 13.15 7.22 11.46
N HIS A 52 13.19 7.02 12.76
CA HIS A 52 13.05 5.69 13.35
C HIS A 52 11.64 5.51 13.92
N GLU A 53 11.09 4.30 13.72
CA GLU A 53 9.95 3.72 14.45
C GLU A 53 8.52 4.28 14.24
N LEU A 54 8.12 4.63 13.01
CA LEU A 54 6.69 4.77 12.69
C LEU A 54 5.99 3.41 12.69
N SER A 55 5.21 3.11 13.72
CA SER A 55 4.47 1.85 13.84
C SER A 55 3.15 1.87 13.06
N THR A 56 2.45 3.00 13.04
CA THR A 56 1.21 3.16 12.28
C THR A 56 1.28 4.44 11.47
N PHE A 57 1.02 4.31 10.18
CA PHE A 57 0.78 5.43 9.30
C PHE A 57 -0.68 5.45 8.89
N TRP A 58 -1.35 6.56 9.17
CA TRP A 58 -2.73 6.83 8.81
C TRP A 58 -2.79 8.13 8.01
N ALA A 59 -3.37 8.08 6.81
CA ALA A 59 -3.72 9.28 6.08
C ALA A 59 -5.16 9.23 5.58
N SER A 60 -5.91 10.31 5.75
CA SER A 60 -7.27 10.42 5.24
C SER A 60 -7.54 11.77 4.58
N GLN A 61 -8.32 11.78 3.50
CA GLN A 61 -8.81 13.00 2.84
C GLN A 61 -7.71 13.94 2.33
N LEU A 62 -6.63 13.38 1.79
CA LEU A 62 -5.54 14.15 1.18
C LEU A 62 -5.82 14.40 -0.30
N LEU A 63 -6.68 15.38 -0.60
CA LEU A 63 -7.26 15.59 -1.93
C LEU A 63 -6.23 15.94 -3.02
N LYS A 64 -5.12 16.60 -2.67
CA LYS A 64 -4.04 16.96 -3.61
C LYS A 64 -2.81 16.06 -3.51
N ALA A 65 -2.73 15.18 -2.51
CA ALA A 65 -1.53 14.38 -2.29
C ALA A 65 -1.34 13.40 -3.44
N ARG A 66 -0.16 13.46 -4.07
CA ARG A 66 0.24 12.54 -5.14
C ARG A 66 1.16 11.44 -4.63
N TYR A 67 1.89 11.72 -3.54
CA TYR A 67 2.86 10.83 -2.92
C TYR A 67 2.78 10.93 -1.40
N ILE A 68 2.81 9.79 -0.70
CA ILE A 68 3.01 9.81 0.75
C ILE A 68 4.50 9.99 1.05
N TRP A 69 5.32 9.05 0.59
CA TRP A 69 6.78 9.16 0.61
C TRP A 69 7.30 9.51 -0.77
N TYR A 70 8.15 10.54 -0.86
CA TYR A 70 8.81 10.90 -2.10
C TYR A 70 10.16 10.17 -2.27
N TRP A 71 10.58 9.96 -3.52
CA TRP A 71 11.81 9.26 -3.89
C TRP A 71 13.07 9.80 -3.23
N SER A 72 13.22 11.13 -3.18
CA SER A 72 14.39 11.75 -2.55
C SER A 72 14.46 11.45 -1.06
N ALA A 73 13.31 11.12 -0.45
CA ALA A 73 13.23 10.83 0.96
C ALA A 73 13.81 9.48 1.35
N MET A 74 13.74 8.50 0.44
CA MET A 74 14.28 7.15 0.68
C MET A 74 15.80 7.10 0.87
N ARG A 75 16.54 8.17 0.51
CA ARG A 75 17.99 8.25 0.80
C ARG A 75 18.29 8.46 2.29
N VAL A 76 17.29 8.90 3.06
CA VAL A 76 17.44 9.33 4.46
C VAL A 76 16.83 8.33 5.43
N PHE A 77 15.84 7.55 4.99
CA PHE A 77 15.29 6.45 5.78
C PHE A 77 16.17 5.21 5.59
N SER A 78 16.93 4.85 6.62
CA SER A 78 17.69 3.59 6.66
C SER A 78 16.82 2.39 7.04
N SER A 79 15.62 2.63 7.60
CA SER A 79 14.65 1.58 7.92
C SER A 79 13.25 2.14 8.16
N VAL A 80 12.23 1.54 7.54
CA VAL A 80 10.82 1.90 7.74
C VAL A 80 10.11 0.76 8.49
N HIS A 81 9.66 1.04 9.72
CA HIS A 81 9.07 0.06 10.64
C HIS A 81 7.53 0.15 10.72
N VAL A 82 6.87 0.44 9.59
CA VAL A 82 5.41 0.53 9.54
C VAL A 82 4.80 -0.84 9.76
N VAL A 83 3.96 -0.96 10.79
CA VAL A 83 3.16 -2.15 11.14
C VAL A 83 1.78 -2.05 10.50
N LEU A 84 1.14 -0.88 10.59
CA LEU A 84 -0.15 -0.60 9.95
C LEU A 84 -0.02 0.56 8.98
N LEU A 85 -0.37 0.33 7.71
CA LEU A 85 -0.51 1.37 6.70
C LEU A 85 -1.98 1.51 6.33
N HIS A 86 -2.61 2.62 6.75
CA HIS A 86 -3.99 2.94 6.43
C HIS A 86 -4.10 4.22 5.62
N LEU A 87 -4.69 4.13 4.44
CA LEU A 87 -5.02 5.28 3.59
C LEU A 87 -6.52 5.28 3.30
N ASP A 88 -7.13 6.45 3.37
CA ASP A 88 -8.54 6.62 3.13
C ASP A 88 -8.81 7.89 2.32
N TYR A 89 -9.62 7.79 1.27
CA TYR A 89 -10.08 8.92 0.47
C TYR A 89 -8.96 9.88 0.02
N CYS A 90 -7.89 9.35 -0.58
CA CYS A 90 -6.79 10.14 -1.15
C CYS A 90 -6.82 10.01 -2.69
N PRO A 91 -7.74 10.71 -3.38
CA PRO A 91 -8.13 10.39 -4.76
C PRO A 91 -7.02 10.60 -5.79
N ARG A 92 -6.09 11.52 -5.55
CA ARG A 92 -4.97 11.86 -6.47
C ARG A 92 -3.67 11.13 -6.17
N LEU A 93 -3.69 10.22 -5.19
CA LEU A 93 -2.50 9.50 -4.75
C LEU A 93 -2.05 8.53 -5.83
N ILE A 94 -0.80 8.62 -6.30
CA ILE A 94 -0.28 7.78 -7.38
C ILE A 94 0.52 6.61 -6.83
N HIS A 95 1.36 6.88 -5.83
CA HIS A 95 2.20 5.90 -5.14
C HIS A 95 2.30 6.21 -3.64
N VAL A 96 2.44 5.18 -2.82
CA VAL A 96 2.56 5.34 -1.36
C VAL A 96 4.01 5.41 -0.96
N LEU A 97 4.77 4.33 -1.14
CA LEU A 97 6.16 4.21 -0.71
C LEU A 97 7.03 3.69 -1.85
N PRO A 98 7.99 4.48 -2.36
CA PRO A 98 8.93 4.00 -3.36
C PRO A 98 9.99 3.10 -2.71
N LEU A 99 10.14 1.89 -3.22
CA LEU A 99 11.21 0.96 -2.86
C LEU A 99 12.46 1.27 -3.68
N SER A 100 13.63 1.15 -3.04
CA SER A 100 14.93 1.47 -3.62
C SER A 100 16.03 0.61 -3.00
N VAL A 101 17.30 0.90 -3.34
CA VAL A 101 18.46 0.21 -2.73
C VAL A 101 18.54 0.43 -1.21
N TYR A 102 17.98 1.53 -0.70
CA TYR A 102 18.00 1.86 0.73
C TYR A 102 16.82 1.29 1.51
N VAL A 103 15.68 1.12 0.83
CA VAL A 103 14.45 0.57 1.41
C VAL A 103 13.89 -0.44 0.41
N ASP A 104 14.28 -1.70 0.54
CA ASP A 104 13.91 -2.75 -0.39
C ASP A 104 12.68 -3.57 0.07
N THR A 105 12.21 -3.36 1.30
CA THR A 105 10.97 -3.95 1.83
C THR A 105 10.45 -3.23 3.09
N LEU A 106 9.28 -3.62 3.60
CA LEU A 106 8.72 -3.28 4.90
C LEU A 106 8.64 -4.55 5.79
N PRO A 107 9.69 -4.87 6.56
CA PRO A 107 9.79 -6.15 7.26
C PRO A 107 8.81 -6.29 8.43
N CYS A 108 8.25 -5.17 8.89
CA CYS A 108 7.32 -5.13 10.02
C CYS A 108 5.86 -4.89 9.63
N LEU A 109 5.56 -4.69 8.34
CA LEU A 109 4.21 -4.44 7.89
C LEU A 109 3.34 -5.66 8.16
N ASP A 110 2.31 -5.47 8.97
CA ASP A 110 1.33 -6.47 9.38
C ASP A 110 0.01 -6.29 8.64
N THR A 111 -0.44 -5.04 8.52
CA THR A 111 -1.74 -4.71 7.91
C THR A 111 -1.61 -3.58 6.90
N LEU A 112 -2.11 -3.84 5.69
CA LEU A 112 -2.26 -2.85 4.62
C LEU A 112 -3.75 -2.58 4.39
N LYS A 113 -4.21 -1.35 4.59
CA LYS A 113 -5.58 -0.93 4.34
C LYS A 113 -5.62 0.32 3.47
N ILE A 114 -6.26 0.25 2.30
CA ILE A 114 -6.39 1.40 1.40
C ILE A 114 -7.83 1.45 0.87
N VAL A 115 -8.47 2.61 1.01
CA VAL A 115 -9.88 2.82 0.66
C VAL A 115 -10.03 4.09 -0.18
N CYS A 116 -10.74 4.00 -1.30
CA CYS A 116 -11.15 5.16 -2.12
C CYS A 116 -9.98 6.05 -2.63
N CYS A 117 -8.84 5.46 -2.99
CA CYS A 117 -7.70 6.17 -3.59
C CYS A 117 -7.69 5.94 -5.11
N GLY A 118 -8.49 6.72 -5.84
CA GLY A 118 -8.82 6.49 -7.26
C GLY A 118 -7.66 6.45 -8.23
N ASP A 119 -6.66 7.33 -8.10
CA ASP A 119 -5.50 7.41 -9.01
C ASP A 119 -4.36 6.45 -8.65
N LEU A 120 -4.49 5.68 -7.56
CA LEU A 120 -3.42 4.85 -7.03
C LEU A 120 -3.09 3.72 -8.02
N ARG A 121 -1.84 3.66 -8.47
CA ARG A 121 -1.39 2.67 -9.48
C ARG A 121 -0.61 1.53 -8.87
N GLU A 122 0.28 1.86 -7.94
CA GLU A 122 1.10 0.91 -7.18
C GLU A 122 1.27 1.42 -5.75
N VAL A 123 1.16 0.54 -4.76
CA VAL A 123 1.40 0.91 -3.35
C VAL A 123 2.90 1.09 -3.13
N PHE A 124 3.66 0.06 -3.48
CA PHE A 124 5.11 -0.01 -3.31
C PHE A 124 5.82 0.06 -4.68
N ALA A 125 6.04 1.27 -5.20
CA ALA A 125 6.64 1.47 -6.52
C ALA A 125 8.15 1.17 -6.50
N LEU A 126 8.68 0.44 -7.48
CA LEU A 126 10.11 0.09 -7.52
C LEU A 126 10.95 1.12 -8.29
N ASP A 127 12.17 1.42 -7.82
CA ASP A 127 13.11 2.29 -8.54
C ASP A 127 13.38 1.76 -9.94
N PRO A 128 13.16 2.56 -11.02
CA PRO A 128 13.50 2.14 -12.38
C PRO A 128 14.98 1.76 -12.55
N ARG A 129 15.86 2.22 -11.65
CA ARG A 129 17.29 1.85 -11.61
C ARG A 129 17.51 0.44 -11.07
N GLN A 130 16.60 -0.09 -10.26
CA GLN A 130 16.60 -1.49 -9.85
C GLN A 130 15.98 -2.34 -10.95
N LYS A 131 16.82 -2.77 -11.90
CA LYS A 131 16.43 -3.64 -13.03
C LYS A 131 16.36 -5.12 -12.66
N GLU A 132 16.72 -5.51 -11.44
CA GLU A 132 16.69 -6.90 -11.03
C GLU A 132 15.27 -7.32 -10.66
N GLN A 133 14.79 -8.40 -11.28
CA GLN A 133 13.51 -9.06 -11.00
C GLN A 133 13.56 -9.81 -9.65
N LYS A 134 13.91 -9.09 -8.58
CA LYS A 134 13.94 -9.63 -7.22
C LYS A 134 12.52 -9.72 -6.68
N VAL A 135 12.20 -10.83 -6.03
CA VAL A 135 10.96 -10.98 -5.25
C VAL A 135 11.11 -10.18 -3.96
N ILE A 136 10.16 -9.28 -3.70
CA ILE A 136 10.13 -8.46 -2.50
C ILE A 136 9.30 -9.18 -1.43
N MET A 137 9.96 -9.48 -0.31
CA MET A 137 9.40 -10.28 0.79
C MET A 137 8.80 -9.38 1.87
N PHE A 138 7.54 -9.58 2.22
CA PHE A 138 6.84 -8.95 3.34
C PHE A 138 6.54 -10.01 4.42
N PRO A 139 7.53 -10.35 5.27
CA PRO A 139 7.46 -11.54 6.12
C PRO A 139 6.42 -11.45 7.23
N LYS A 140 5.99 -10.26 7.65
CA LYS A 140 5.00 -10.08 8.72
C LYS A 140 3.60 -9.69 8.22
N LEU A 141 3.39 -9.58 6.91
CA LEU A 141 2.12 -9.11 6.37
C LEU A 141 1.06 -10.19 6.51
N ARG A 142 0.04 -9.93 7.34
CA ARG A 142 -1.07 -10.84 7.65
C ARG A 142 -2.36 -10.42 6.97
N SER A 143 -2.59 -9.11 6.78
CA SER A 143 -3.87 -8.59 6.29
C SER A 143 -3.72 -7.57 5.17
N ILE A 144 -4.45 -7.78 4.07
CA ILE A 144 -4.54 -6.85 2.93
C ILE A 144 -6.02 -6.47 2.71
N HIS A 145 -6.33 -5.18 2.80
CA HIS A 145 -7.68 -4.64 2.68
C HIS A 145 -7.71 -3.51 1.65
N LEU A 146 -8.25 -3.75 0.47
CA LEU A 146 -8.25 -2.81 -0.65
C LEU A 146 -9.69 -2.58 -1.14
N TYR A 147 -10.13 -1.33 -1.14
CA TYR A 147 -11.51 -0.98 -1.50
C TYR A 147 -11.54 0.23 -2.43
N GLU A 148 -12.30 0.14 -3.52
CA GLU A 148 -12.53 1.24 -4.47
C GLU A 148 -11.22 1.85 -5.01
N LEU A 149 -10.34 0.98 -5.53
CA LEU A 149 -9.05 1.36 -6.13
C LEU A 149 -9.03 0.99 -7.63
N PRO A 150 -9.85 1.65 -8.47
CA PRO A 150 -10.10 1.22 -9.85
C PRO A 150 -8.84 1.21 -10.73
N ASN A 151 -7.83 2.04 -10.43
CA ASN A 151 -6.59 2.14 -11.18
C ASN A 151 -5.41 1.36 -10.59
N LEU A 152 -5.59 0.67 -9.45
CA LEU A 152 -4.51 -0.08 -8.82
C LEU A 152 -4.18 -1.30 -9.67
N ARG A 153 -2.97 -1.36 -10.22
CA ARG A 153 -2.55 -2.43 -11.13
C ARG A 153 -1.83 -3.55 -10.38
N ARG A 154 -0.99 -3.17 -9.42
CA ARG A 154 -0.16 -4.08 -8.61
C ARG A 154 0.02 -3.49 -7.22
N ILE A 155 0.18 -4.34 -6.20
CA ILE A 155 0.53 -3.87 -4.86
C ILE A 155 1.99 -3.42 -4.83
N CYS A 156 2.89 -4.19 -5.45
CA CYS A 156 4.32 -3.91 -5.53
C CYS A 156 4.78 -3.79 -6.99
N GLY A 157 5.78 -2.94 -7.24
CA GLY A 157 6.39 -2.76 -8.56
C GLY A 157 7.18 -3.97 -9.06
N SER A 158 7.46 -4.94 -8.19
CA SER A 158 8.01 -6.27 -8.51
C SER A 158 7.09 -7.38 -8.01
N ARG A 159 7.48 -8.64 -8.27
CA ARG A 159 6.87 -9.80 -7.61
C ARG A 159 6.96 -9.65 -6.10
N MET A 160 5.85 -9.91 -5.44
CA MET A 160 5.69 -9.77 -3.99
C MET A 160 5.49 -11.15 -3.37
N SER A 161 6.06 -11.39 -2.19
CA SER A 161 5.80 -12.58 -1.40
C SER A 161 5.42 -12.19 0.02
N ALA A 162 4.36 -12.81 0.54
CA ALA A 162 3.82 -12.60 1.87
C ALA A 162 3.56 -13.97 2.51
N PRO A 163 4.59 -14.63 3.07
CA PRO A 163 4.48 -16.02 3.50
C PRO A 163 3.48 -16.23 4.65
N ASN A 164 3.24 -15.21 5.48
CA ASN A 164 2.35 -15.26 6.64
C ASN A 164 0.99 -14.56 6.38
N LEU A 165 0.59 -14.44 5.11
CA LEU A 165 -0.68 -13.82 4.75
C LEU A 165 -1.86 -14.66 5.25
N GLU A 166 -2.82 -14.03 5.91
CA GLU A 166 -3.98 -14.71 6.50
C GLU A 166 -5.30 -14.25 5.87
N THR A 167 -5.42 -12.94 5.59
CA THR A 167 -6.66 -12.36 5.07
C THR A 167 -6.42 -11.36 3.96
N VAL A 168 -7.24 -11.45 2.92
CA VAL A 168 -7.31 -10.51 1.81
C VAL A 168 -8.76 -10.12 1.61
N LYS A 169 -9.05 -8.82 1.58
CA LYS A 169 -10.37 -8.31 1.23
C LYS A 169 -10.22 -7.28 0.14
N ILE A 170 -10.82 -7.54 -1.02
CA ILE A 170 -10.67 -6.71 -2.21
C ILE A 170 -12.05 -6.40 -2.75
N ARG A 171 -12.37 -5.12 -2.94
CA ARG A 171 -13.56 -4.69 -3.67
C ARG A 171 -13.30 -3.47 -4.54
N GLY A 172 -13.94 -3.40 -5.71
CA GLY A 172 -13.82 -2.25 -6.62
C GLY A 172 -12.40 -2.03 -7.18
N CYS A 173 -11.53 -3.05 -7.14
CA CYS A 173 -10.13 -2.97 -7.56
C CYS A 173 -9.89 -3.64 -8.93
N TRP A 174 -10.72 -3.28 -9.92
CA TRP A 174 -10.83 -4.01 -11.19
C TRP A 174 -9.58 -4.03 -12.09
N SER A 175 -8.58 -3.19 -11.83
CA SER A 175 -7.30 -3.21 -12.54
C SER A 175 -6.24 -4.10 -11.89
N LEU A 176 -6.45 -4.56 -10.66
CA LEU A 176 -5.48 -5.37 -9.92
C LEU A 176 -5.51 -6.80 -10.49
N ARG A 177 -4.34 -7.31 -10.88
CA ARG A 177 -4.22 -8.61 -11.59
C ARG A 177 -3.44 -9.67 -10.83
N CYS A 178 -2.74 -9.33 -9.76
CA CYS A 178 -1.92 -10.30 -9.04
C CYS A 178 -2.04 -10.15 -7.52
N LEU A 179 -1.92 -11.28 -6.83
CA LEU A 179 -1.77 -11.35 -5.38
C LEU A 179 -0.31 -11.71 -5.04
N PRO A 180 0.11 -11.62 -3.76
CA PRO A 180 1.44 -12.07 -3.36
C PRO A 180 1.63 -13.58 -3.57
N ALA A 181 2.87 -14.03 -3.74
CA ALA A 181 3.21 -15.43 -3.47
C ALA A 181 3.08 -15.72 -1.97
N VAL A 182 2.64 -16.92 -1.60
CA VAL A 182 2.41 -17.31 -0.19
C VAL A 182 3.13 -18.61 0.14
N SER A 183 3.38 -18.88 1.42
CA SER A 183 4.03 -20.14 1.81
C SER A 183 3.06 -21.31 1.62
N GLY A 184 3.45 -22.31 0.82
CA GLY A 184 2.67 -23.55 0.67
C GLY A 184 2.64 -24.43 1.92
N ASN A 185 3.44 -24.10 2.95
CA ASN A 185 3.55 -24.87 4.19
C ASN A 185 2.65 -24.35 5.33
N ASN A 186 1.78 -23.37 5.07
CA ASN A 186 0.90 -22.85 6.11
C ASN A 186 -0.18 -23.88 6.46
N GLU A 187 -0.43 -24.09 7.75
CA GLU A 187 -1.51 -24.97 8.25
C GLU A 187 -2.89 -24.53 7.75
N LYS A 188 -3.04 -23.24 7.42
CA LYS A 188 -4.27 -22.63 6.93
C LYS A 188 -3.99 -21.76 5.71
N LEU A 189 -4.82 -21.91 4.68
CA LEU A 189 -4.76 -21.08 3.48
C LEU A 189 -5.26 -19.65 3.79
N PRO A 190 -4.65 -18.61 3.19
CA PRO A 190 -5.15 -17.25 3.30
C PRO A 190 -6.57 -17.14 2.73
N SER A 191 -7.45 -16.49 3.48
CA SER A 191 -8.84 -16.26 3.07
C SER A 191 -8.96 -14.99 2.24
N VAL A 192 -9.66 -15.06 1.11
CA VAL A 192 -9.88 -13.95 0.18
C VAL A 192 -11.39 -13.65 0.06
N ASP A 193 -11.84 -12.49 0.50
CA ASP A 193 -13.19 -11.97 0.21
C ASP A 193 -13.10 -10.99 -0.97
N CYS A 194 -13.66 -11.37 -2.11
CA CYS A 194 -13.53 -10.60 -3.35
C CYS A 194 -14.70 -10.78 -4.32
N GLU A 195 -14.79 -9.92 -5.34
CA GLU A 195 -15.73 -10.13 -6.44
C GLU A 195 -15.32 -11.31 -7.31
N LYS A 196 -16.31 -12.08 -7.79
CA LYS A 196 -16.05 -13.25 -8.63
C LYS A 196 -15.34 -12.90 -9.93
N GLU A 197 -15.85 -11.89 -10.63
CA GLU A 197 -15.27 -11.46 -11.91
C GLU A 197 -13.83 -10.97 -11.75
N TRP A 198 -13.51 -10.37 -10.60
CA TRP A 198 -12.13 -9.96 -10.32
C TRP A 198 -11.22 -11.18 -10.11
N TRP A 199 -11.67 -12.16 -9.30
CA TRP A 199 -10.93 -13.39 -9.03
C TRP A 199 -10.62 -14.19 -10.30
N ASP A 200 -11.61 -14.32 -11.19
CA ASP A 200 -11.48 -15.06 -12.44
C ASP A 200 -10.48 -14.40 -13.43
N ASN A 201 -10.15 -13.12 -13.24
CA ASN A 201 -9.19 -12.36 -14.06
C ASN A 201 -7.79 -12.24 -13.44
N LEU A 202 -7.51 -12.94 -12.33
CA LEU A 202 -6.18 -12.95 -11.72
C LEU A 202 -5.16 -13.73 -12.57
N GLU A 203 -3.95 -13.20 -12.63
CA GLU A 203 -2.78 -13.79 -13.27
C GLU A 203 -1.93 -14.53 -12.24
N TRP A 204 -1.49 -15.74 -12.59
CA TRP A 204 -0.75 -16.65 -11.70
C TRP A 204 0.52 -17.14 -12.38
N ASP A 205 1.63 -17.16 -11.64
CA ASP A 205 2.92 -17.64 -12.17
C ASP A 205 3.07 -19.18 -12.08
N GLY A 206 2.17 -19.85 -11.37
CA GLY A 206 2.11 -21.30 -11.24
C GLY A 206 2.47 -21.81 -9.83
N VAL A 207 2.24 -23.11 -9.62
CA VAL A 207 2.42 -23.77 -8.33
C VAL A 207 3.88 -23.77 -7.88
N GLU A 208 4.82 -24.01 -8.81
CA GLU A 208 6.28 -24.01 -8.56
C GLU A 208 6.81 -22.65 -8.06
N ALA A 209 6.12 -21.56 -8.42
CA ALA A 209 6.45 -20.21 -7.98
C ALA A 209 5.82 -19.84 -6.63
N ASN A 210 5.12 -20.78 -5.97
CA ASN A 210 4.26 -20.51 -4.82
C ASN A 210 3.23 -19.39 -5.09
N HIS A 211 2.80 -19.25 -6.34
CA HIS A 211 1.93 -18.17 -6.80
C HIS A 211 0.83 -18.77 -7.70
N HIS A 212 -0.14 -19.42 -7.06
CA HIS A 212 -1.26 -20.09 -7.71
C HIS A 212 -2.54 -19.96 -6.88
N SER A 213 -3.70 -19.98 -7.55
CA SER A 213 -5.02 -19.80 -6.92
C SER A 213 -5.35 -20.89 -5.88
N SER A 214 -4.82 -22.11 -6.04
CA SER A 214 -5.02 -23.22 -5.08
C SER A 214 -4.36 -22.97 -3.72
N LEU A 215 -3.48 -21.98 -3.63
CA LEU A 215 -2.83 -21.58 -2.37
C LEU A 215 -3.69 -20.58 -1.59
N TYR A 216 -4.94 -20.38 -1.98
CA TYR A 216 -5.87 -19.43 -1.40
C TYR A 216 -7.26 -20.05 -1.25
N GLU A 217 -7.93 -19.72 -0.16
CA GLU A 217 -9.37 -19.96 0.00
C GLU A 217 -10.10 -18.68 -0.34
N HIS A 218 -10.96 -18.66 -1.35
CA HIS A 218 -11.71 -17.47 -1.71
C HIS A 218 -13.20 -17.64 -1.46
N SER A 219 -13.83 -16.51 -1.14
CA SER A 219 -15.27 -16.36 -0.97
C SER A 219 -15.71 -15.13 -1.74
N HIS A 220 -16.95 -15.16 -2.22
CA HIS A 220 -17.51 -14.04 -2.94
C HIS A 220 -18.55 -13.33 -2.10
N SER A 221 -18.41 -12.01 -2.00
CA SER A 221 -19.39 -11.17 -1.32
C SER A 221 -20.77 -11.34 -1.95
N SER A 222 -21.83 -11.49 -1.15
CA SER A 222 -23.21 -11.56 -1.65
C SER A 222 -23.66 -10.26 -2.36
N TYR A 223 -22.94 -9.16 -2.14
CA TYR A 223 -23.34 -7.82 -2.56
C TYR A 223 -22.93 -7.43 -3.99
N TYR A 224 -21.98 -8.11 -4.66
CA TYR A 224 -21.58 -7.71 -6.03
C TYR A 224 -22.62 -8.04 -7.11
N LYS A 225 -23.59 -8.91 -6.79
CA LYS A 225 -24.71 -9.29 -7.68
C LYS A 225 -26.01 -8.52 -7.40
N ALA A 226 -25.99 -7.40 -6.67
CA ALA A 226 -27.14 -6.50 -6.69
C ALA A 226 -27.29 -5.99 -8.13
N GLN A 227 -28.17 -6.65 -8.90
CA GLN A 227 -28.42 -6.34 -10.30
C GLN A 227 -28.74 -4.85 -10.39
N LEU A 228 -27.89 -4.11 -11.11
CA LEU A 228 -28.28 -2.79 -11.59
C LEU A 228 -29.60 -3.00 -12.35
N PRO A 229 -30.69 -2.28 -12.02
CA PRO A 229 -31.90 -2.34 -12.80
C PRO A 229 -31.51 -2.04 -14.24
N ARG A 230 -31.82 -2.96 -15.17
CA ARG A 230 -31.62 -2.76 -16.59
C ARG A 230 -32.33 -1.46 -16.96
N GLY A 231 -31.55 -0.39 -17.16
CA GLY A 231 -32.08 0.88 -17.64
C GLY A 231 -32.69 0.62 -19.02
N THR A 232 -34.01 0.57 -19.07
CA THR A 232 -34.75 0.64 -20.33
C THR A 232 -34.40 1.97 -21.00
N VAL A 233 -33.74 1.89 -22.15
CA VAL A 233 -33.60 3.02 -23.07
C VAL A 233 -35.01 3.36 -23.55
N LEU A 234 -35.56 4.48 -23.09
CA LEU A 234 -36.74 5.07 -23.70
C LEU A 234 -36.32 5.61 -25.07
N ARG A 235 -36.91 5.04 -26.12
CA ARG A 235 -36.88 5.55 -27.49
C ARG A 235 -37.86 6.72 -27.63
#